data_AF-A0A5A9XA01-F1
#
_entry.id   AF-A0A5A9XA01-F1
#
_cell.length_a   1.000
_cell.length_b   1.000
_cell.length_c   1.000
_cell.angle_alpha   90.00
_cell.angle_beta   90.00
_cell.angle_gamma   90.00
#
_symmetry.space_group_name_H-M   'P 1'
#
loop_
_entity.id
_entity.type
_entity.pdbx_description
1 polymer ?
#
loop_
_entity_poly.entity_id
_entity_poly.type
_entity_poly.pdbx_seq_one_letter_code
_entity_poly.pdbx_strand_id
1 'polypeptide(L)'
;MHSNNYHHVSDVAGILKAVKSDIESGMLSNFKSLAQAEVFADFFEMAEHLLLEGHKDASAVLLGAVLEDTLRKVAESHSIKTTGPKGNNLTIDPLSNEIAKAGVYGPLVKKQITSWANLRNDAAHGHFDQYDEAQVKQMLLFVQKFCADYLQ
;
A
#
# COMPACT_ATOMS: atom_id res chain seq x y z
N MET A 1 33.57 40.53 -22.54
CA MET A 1 33.54 39.29 -21.73
C MET A 1 32.15 39.05 -21.09
N HIS A 2 31.03 39.20 -21.82
CA HIS A 2 29.69 39.08 -21.21
C HIS A 2 28.74 38.08 -21.89
N SER A 3 29.03 37.55 -23.08
CA SER A 3 28.07 36.65 -23.79
C SER A 3 27.94 35.26 -23.15
N ASN A 4 29.01 34.69 -22.58
CA ASN A 4 29.00 33.32 -22.09
C ASN A 4 28.11 33.11 -20.85
N ASN A 5 28.03 34.13 -19.97
CA ASN A 5 27.24 34.04 -18.73
C ASN A 5 25.74 34.07 -18.98
N TYR A 6 25.25 34.77 -20.02
CA TYR A 6 23.82 34.80 -20.35
C TYR A 6 23.33 33.45 -20.89
N HIS A 7 24.17 32.74 -21.65
CA HIS A 7 23.85 31.39 -22.11
C HIS A 7 23.71 30.41 -20.93
N HIS A 8 24.69 30.40 -20.01
CA HIS A 8 24.61 29.55 -18.82
C HIS A 8 23.40 29.84 -17.93
N VAL A 9 23.05 31.12 -17.74
CA VAL A 9 21.85 31.51 -16.97
C VAL A 9 20.56 31.10 -17.69
N SER A 10 20.51 31.24 -19.02
CA SER A 10 19.36 30.82 -19.83
C SER A 10 19.17 29.30 -19.80
N ASP A 11 20.26 28.53 -19.88
CA ASP A 11 20.23 27.07 -19.84
C ASP A 11 19.75 26.55 -18.48
N VAL A 12 20.29 27.10 -17.39
CA VAL A 12 19.86 26.75 -16.02
C VAL A 12 18.39 27.13 -15.79
N ALA A 13 17.95 28.30 -16.29
CA ALA A 13 16.55 28.69 -16.23
C ALA A 13 15.62 27.77 -17.05
N GLY A 14 16.11 27.26 -18.18
CA GLY A 14 15.42 26.26 -19.00
C GLY A 14 15.24 24.93 -18.26
N ILE A 15 16.32 24.41 -17.65
CA ILE A 15 16.29 23.18 -16.84
C ILE A 15 15.33 23.34 -15.66
N LEU A 16 15.40 24.45 -14.92
CA LEU A 16 14.51 24.70 -13.79
C LEU A 16 13.04 24.81 -14.21
N LYS A 17 12.74 25.39 -15.38
CA LYS A 17 11.38 25.42 -15.93
C LYS A 17 10.89 24.03 -16.31
N ALA A 18 11.73 23.20 -16.91
CA ALA A 18 11.39 21.82 -17.24
C ALA A 18 11.10 21.01 -15.97
N VAL A 19 11.98 21.06 -14.97
CA VAL A 19 11.78 20.40 -13.67
C VAL A 19 10.51 20.90 -13.00
N LYS A 20 10.26 22.22 -13.01
CA LYS A 20 9.02 22.79 -12.47
C LYS A 20 7.79 22.24 -13.21
N SER A 21 7.83 22.19 -14.54
CA SER A 21 6.75 21.66 -15.37
C SER A 21 6.49 20.18 -15.07
N ASP A 22 7.54 19.38 -14.89
CA ASP A 22 7.42 17.96 -14.57
C ASP A 22 6.82 17.73 -13.18
N ILE A 23 7.17 18.59 -12.20
CA ILE A 23 6.57 18.57 -10.87
C ILE A 23 5.10 18.97 -10.94
N GLU A 24 4.77 20.05 -11.66
CA GLU A 24 3.40 20.53 -11.83
C GLU A 24 2.53 19.53 -12.61
N SER A 25 3.11 18.73 -13.51
CA SER A 25 2.42 17.67 -14.22
C SER A 25 2.30 16.36 -13.42
N GLY A 26 2.76 16.34 -12.16
CA GLY A 26 2.64 15.18 -11.28
C GLY A 26 3.60 14.02 -11.59
N MET A 27 4.67 14.24 -12.37
CA MET A 27 5.61 13.16 -12.75
C MET A 27 6.24 12.47 -11.54
N LEU A 28 6.55 13.21 -10.47
CA LEU A 28 7.10 12.65 -9.23
C LEU A 28 6.10 11.72 -8.54
N SER A 29 4.81 12.07 -8.56
CA SER A 29 3.76 11.22 -8.02
C SER A 29 3.61 9.94 -8.85
N ASN A 30 3.62 10.05 -10.18
CA ASN A 30 3.57 8.89 -11.08
C ASN A 30 4.75 7.95 -10.87
N PHE A 31 5.97 8.48 -10.75
CA PHE A 31 7.16 7.68 -10.47
C PHE A 31 7.05 6.96 -9.12
N LYS A 32 6.56 7.64 -8.08
CA LYS A 32 6.30 7.03 -6.78
C LYS A 32 5.29 5.89 -6.88
N SER A 33 4.18 6.08 -7.61
CA SER A 33 3.17 5.03 -7.81
C SER A 33 3.71 3.82 -8.57
N LEU A 34 4.55 4.03 -9.60
CA LEU A 34 5.20 2.95 -10.34
C LEU A 34 6.15 2.13 -9.45
N ALA A 35 7.01 2.80 -8.69
CA ALA A 35 7.91 2.13 -7.75
C ALA A 35 7.15 1.34 -6.68
N GLN A 36 6.01 1.86 -6.22
CA GLN A 36 5.15 1.14 -5.28
C GLN A 36 4.51 -0.10 -5.90
N ALA A 37 4.06 -0.02 -7.15
CA ALA A 37 3.49 -1.16 -7.86
C ALA A 37 4.51 -2.28 -8.03
N GLU A 38 5.77 -1.94 -8.34
CA GLU A 38 6.89 -2.90 -8.44
C GLU A 38 7.15 -3.59 -7.09
N VAL A 39 7.29 -2.82 -6.01
CA VAL A 39 7.49 -3.38 -4.67
C VAL A 39 6.34 -4.30 -4.24
N PHE A 40 5.09 -3.95 -4.56
CA PHE A 40 3.96 -4.82 -4.26
C PHE A 40 3.94 -6.08 -5.12
N ALA A 41 4.32 -5.99 -6.40
CA ALA A 41 4.47 -7.17 -7.25
C ALA A 41 5.47 -8.15 -6.65
N ASP A 42 6.64 -7.67 -6.22
CA ASP A 42 7.65 -8.49 -5.54
C ASP A 42 7.09 -9.16 -4.26
N PHE A 43 6.33 -8.41 -3.44
CA PHE A 43 5.70 -8.98 -2.24
C PHE A 43 4.65 -10.04 -2.56
N PHE A 44 3.87 -9.86 -3.62
CA PHE A 44 2.90 -10.87 -4.05
C PHE A 44 3.59 -12.11 -4.60
N GLU A 45 4.64 -11.97 -5.40
CA GLU A 45 5.43 -13.10 -5.91
C GLU A 45 6.07 -13.88 -4.75
N MET A 46 6.63 -13.20 -3.75
CA MET A 46 7.15 -13.85 -2.55
C MET A 46 6.05 -14.57 -1.75
N ALA A 47 4.89 -13.94 -1.56
CA ALA A 47 3.79 -14.55 -0.83
C ALA A 47 3.25 -15.79 -1.55
N GLU A 48 3.13 -15.74 -2.87
CA GLU A 48 2.73 -16.86 -3.72
C GLU A 48 3.77 -17.98 -3.67
N HIS A 49 5.06 -17.66 -3.80
CA HIS A 49 6.13 -18.65 -3.71
C HIS A 49 6.14 -19.37 -2.36
N LEU A 50 6.03 -18.64 -1.25
CA LEU A 50 5.92 -19.21 0.10
C LEU A 50 4.72 -20.15 0.21
N LEU A 51 3.58 -19.78 -0.39
CA LEU A 51 2.37 -20.59 -0.35
C LEU A 51 2.53 -21.89 -1.15
N LEU A 52 3.18 -21.82 -2.32
CA LEU A 52 3.49 -22.99 -3.16
C LEU A 52 4.46 -23.97 -2.47
N GLU A 53 5.41 -23.46 -1.70
CA GLU A 53 6.36 -24.26 -0.91
C GLU A 53 5.75 -24.79 0.42
N GLY A 54 4.46 -24.52 0.68
CA GLY A 54 3.77 -24.97 1.89
C GLY A 54 4.00 -24.10 3.13
N HIS A 55 4.66 -22.95 2.98
CA HIS A 55 4.87 -21.96 4.04
C HIS A 55 3.68 -20.98 4.17
N LYS A 56 2.48 -21.53 4.41
CA LYS A 56 1.22 -20.76 4.48
C LYS A 56 1.26 -19.61 5.51
N ASP A 57 1.95 -19.81 6.63
CA ASP A 57 1.98 -18.87 7.75
C ASP A 57 2.82 -17.63 7.42
N ALA A 58 3.98 -17.85 6.80
CA ALA A 58 4.84 -16.78 6.31
C ALA A 58 4.15 -15.98 5.20
N SER A 59 3.46 -16.69 4.30
CA SER A 59 2.63 -16.07 3.25
C SER A 59 1.54 -15.17 3.85
N ALA A 60 0.80 -15.67 4.86
CA ALA A 60 -0.23 -14.90 5.56
C ALA A 60 0.30 -13.64 6.25
N VAL A 61 1.46 -13.72 6.91
CA VAL A 61 2.11 -12.55 7.52
C VAL A 61 2.48 -11.51 6.46
N LEU A 62 3.04 -11.94 5.33
CA LEU A 62 3.46 -11.05 4.24
C LEU A 62 2.26 -10.35 3.59
N LEU A 63 1.21 -11.09 3.25
CA LEU A 63 -0.04 -10.54 2.73
C LEU A 63 -0.70 -9.57 3.71
N GLY A 64 -0.60 -9.88 5.00
CA GLY A 64 -1.03 -9.01 6.08
C GLY A 64 -0.33 -7.65 6.10
N ALA A 65 0.99 -7.66 5.88
CA ALA A 65 1.79 -6.43 5.78
C ALA A 65 1.39 -5.59 4.56
N VAL A 66 1.19 -6.23 3.39
CA VAL A 66 0.73 -5.56 2.18
C VAL A 66 -0.66 -4.93 2.36
N LEU A 67 -1.59 -5.65 3.00
CA LEU A 67 -2.92 -5.13 3.31
C LEU A 67 -2.86 -3.92 4.25
N GLU A 68 -2.05 -3.99 5.30
CA GLU A 68 -1.89 -2.87 6.23
C GLU A 68 -1.29 -1.63 5.56
N ASP A 69 -0.23 -1.80 4.76
CA ASP A 69 0.39 -0.70 4.02
C ASP A 69 -0.57 -0.08 3.01
N THR A 70 -1.35 -0.91 2.31
CA THR A 70 -2.41 -0.45 1.41
C THR A 70 -3.45 0.39 2.14
N LEU A 71 -3.95 -0.07 3.29
CA LEU A 71 -4.91 0.70 4.09
C LEU A 71 -4.33 2.04 4.55
N ARG A 72 -3.04 2.09 4.92
CA ARG A 72 -2.38 3.36 5.30
C ARG A 72 -2.35 4.34 4.13
N LYS A 73 -1.96 3.87 2.94
CA LYS A 73 -1.95 4.70 1.72
C LYS A 73 -3.35 5.18 1.32
N VAL A 74 -4.36 4.32 1.46
CA VAL A 74 -5.77 4.70 1.24
C VAL A 74 -6.22 5.76 2.25
N ALA A 75 -5.87 5.62 3.52
CA ALA A 75 -6.19 6.63 4.53
C ALA A 75 -5.48 7.96 4.23
N GLU A 76 -4.20 7.94 3.86
CA GLU A 76 -3.41 9.13 3.53
C GLU A 76 -3.98 9.88 2.32
N SER A 77 -4.32 9.19 1.24
CA SER A 77 -4.93 9.80 0.05
C SER A 77 -6.29 10.46 0.33
N HIS A 78 -7.00 9.99 1.35
CA HIS A 78 -8.29 10.54 1.79
C HIS A 78 -8.18 11.47 3.01
N SER A 79 -6.96 11.85 3.41
CA SER A 79 -6.70 12.69 4.60
C SER A 79 -7.28 12.14 5.92
N ILE A 80 -7.33 10.82 6.05
CA ILE A 80 -7.79 10.10 7.24
C ILE A 80 -6.60 9.85 8.17
N LYS A 81 -6.78 10.11 9.47
CA LYS A 81 -5.72 9.88 10.47
C LYS A 81 -5.40 8.40 10.61
N THR A 82 -4.12 8.06 10.52
CA THR A 82 -3.59 6.69 10.70
C THR A 82 -3.14 6.40 12.14
N THR A 83 -3.29 7.37 13.05
CA THR A 83 -2.90 7.28 14.46
C THR A 83 -4.09 7.41 15.40
N GLY A 84 -4.05 6.67 16.50
CA GLY A 84 -5.05 6.71 17.55
C GLY A 84 -4.84 7.86 18.55
N PRO A 85 -5.73 7.99 19.56
CA PRO A 85 -5.69 9.08 20.54
C PRO A 85 -4.38 9.16 21.35
N LYS A 86 -3.66 8.05 21.49
CA LYS A 86 -2.38 7.97 22.22
C LYS A 86 -1.16 8.17 21.30
N GLY A 87 -1.37 8.54 20.03
CA GLY A 87 -0.30 8.73 19.04
C GLY A 87 0.25 7.43 18.45
N ASN A 88 -0.22 6.27 18.89
CA ASN A 88 0.15 4.98 18.31
C ASN A 88 -0.53 4.78 16.95
N ASN A 89 0.14 4.08 16.05
CA ASN A 89 -0.45 3.67 14.77
C ASN A 89 -1.70 2.81 15.01
N LEU A 90 -2.75 3.08 14.23
CA LEU A 90 -3.93 2.22 14.17
C LEU A 90 -3.54 0.89 13.51
N THR A 91 -4.06 -0.21 14.03
CA THR A 91 -3.98 -1.53 13.40
C THR A 91 -5.01 -1.63 12.26
N ILE A 92 -4.98 -2.73 11.49
CA ILE A 92 -5.84 -2.97 10.32
C ILE A 92 -7.33 -2.67 10.62
N ASP A 93 -7.88 -3.24 11.69
CA ASP A 93 -9.30 -3.11 12.00
C ASP A 93 -9.73 -1.67 12.36
N PRO A 94 -9.11 -0.99 13.34
CA PRO A 94 -9.38 0.42 13.61
C PRO A 94 -9.18 1.32 12.39
N LEU A 95 -8.13 1.11 11.60
CA LEU A 95 -7.89 1.91 10.40
C LEU A 95 -8.99 1.69 9.36
N SER A 96 -9.37 0.43 9.14
CA SER A 96 -10.45 0.06 8.22
C SER A 96 -11.80 0.62 8.65
N ASN A 97 -12.05 0.71 9.96
CA ASN A 97 -13.23 1.37 10.51
C ASN A 97 -13.31 2.84 10.11
N GLU A 98 -12.20 3.59 10.23
CA GLU A 98 -12.17 5.01 9.88
C GLU A 98 -12.32 5.22 8.37
N ILE A 99 -11.68 4.39 7.55
CA ILE A 99 -11.81 4.43 6.08
C ILE A 99 -13.25 4.14 5.63
N ALA A 100 -13.89 3.13 6.22
CA ALA A 100 -15.30 2.83 5.92
C ALA A 100 -16.25 3.95 6.37
N LYS A 101 -16.00 4.58 7.53
CA LYS A 101 -16.79 5.72 8.01
C LYS A 101 -16.69 6.93 7.06
N ALA A 102 -15.55 7.12 6.43
CA ALA A 102 -15.34 8.14 5.40
C ALA A 102 -16.02 7.79 4.06
N GLY A 103 -16.63 6.60 3.92
CA GLY A 103 -17.35 6.19 2.73
C GLY A 103 -16.48 5.71 1.57
N VAL A 104 -15.17 5.48 1.79
CA VAL A 104 -14.24 5.02 0.75
C VAL A 104 -14.60 3.63 0.24
N TYR A 105 -15.07 2.75 1.15
CA TYR A 105 -15.64 1.46 0.78
C TYR A 105 -16.79 1.05 1.68
N GLY A 106 -17.63 0.16 1.16
CA GLY A 106 -18.85 -0.29 1.83
C GLY A 106 -18.63 -1.34 2.94
N PRO A 107 -19.69 -1.67 3.69
CA PRO A 107 -19.64 -2.62 4.80
C PRO A 107 -19.16 -4.03 4.44
N LEU A 108 -19.36 -4.45 3.19
CA LEU A 108 -18.93 -5.77 2.71
C LEU A 108 -17.40 -5.87 2.67
N VAL A 109 -16.73 -4.92 2.03
CA VAL A 109 -15.26 -4.85 1.95
C VAL A 109 -14.66 -4.76 3.34
N LYS A 110 -15.25 -3.92 4.21
CA LYS A 110 -14.85 -3.82 5.61
C LYS A 110 -14.87 -5.18 6.33
N LYS A 111 -15.93 -5.97 6.17
CA LYS A 111 -16.04 -7.31 6.80
C LYS A 111 -14.96 -8.26 6.29
N GLN A 112 -14.66 -8.23 4.98
CA GLN A 112 -13.58 -9.04 4.41
C GLN A 112 -12.23 -8.62 5.02
N ILE A 113 -11.94 -7.32 5.09
CA ILE A 113 -10.72 -6.81 5.73
C ILE A 113 -10.59 -7.32 7.17
N THR A 114 -11.66 -7.28 7.96
CA THR A 114 -11.65 -7.81 9.33
C THR A 114 -11.37 -9.31 9.38
N SER A 115 -11.94 -10.10 8.47
CA SER A 115 -11.61 -11.53 8.37
C SER A 115 -10.12 -11.77 8.10
N TRP A 116 -9.52 -11.00 7.18
CA TRP A 116 -8.10 -11.13 6.85
C TRP A 116 -7.18 -10.55 7.94
N ALA A 117 -7.62 -9.53 8.67
CA ALA A 117 -6.93 -9.01 9.84
C ALA A 117 -6.81 -10.09 10.93
N ASN A 118 -7.88 -10.85 11.16
CA ASN A 118 -7.88 -11.97 12.11
C ASN A 118 -6.90 -13.06 11.67
N LEU A 119 -6.99 -13.51 10.40
CA LEU A 119 -6.08 -14.53 9.87
C LEU A 119 -4.61 -14.10 10.01
N ARG A 120 -4.28 -12.86 9.62
CA ARG A 120 -2.95 -12.27 9.81
C ARG A 120 -2.53 -12.28 11.27
N ASN A 121 -3.43 -11.97 12.20
CA ASN A 121 -3.10 -11.93 13.63
C ASN A 121 -2.80 -13.33 14.15
N ASP A 122 -3.59 -14.34 13.77
CA ASP A 122 -3.32 -15.72 14.10
C ASP A 122 -1.95 -16.17 13.57
N ALA A 123 -1.62 -15.82 12.33
CA ALA A 123 -0.31 -16.09 11.74
C ALA A 123 0.83 -15.39 12.51
N ALA A 124 0.68 -14.10 12.83
CA ALA A 124 1.70 -13.33 13.55
C ALA A 124 1.89 -13.77 15.01
N HIS A 125 0.90 -14.43 15.60
CA HIS A 125 0.92 -14.90 17.00
C HIS A 125 1.13 -16.42 17.15
N GLY A 126 1.28 -17.15 16.04
CA GLY A 126 1.61 -18.58 16.07
C GLY A 126 0.40 -19.52 16.19
N HIS A 127 -0.83 -19.03 15.97
CA HIS A 127 -2.05 -19.84 16.00
C HIS A 127 -2.34 -20.48 14.63
N PHE A 128 -1.39 -21.28 14.14
CA PHE A 128 -1.40 -21.82 12.76
C PHE A 128 -2.50 -22.86 12.49
N ASP A 129 -3.22 -23.29 13.52
CA ASP A 129 -4.34 -24.21 13.48
C ASP A 129 -5.69 -23.52 13.23
N GLN A 130 -5.76 -22.19 13.33
CA GLN A 130 -7.00 -21.41 13.15
C GLN A 130 -7.36 -21.11 11.69
N TYR A 131 -6.45 -21.40 10.76
CA TYR A 131 -6.66 -21.19 9.34
C TYR A 131 -5.91 -22.22 8.49
N ASP A 132 -6.35 -22.40 7.24
CA ASP A 132 -5.75 -23.32 6.28
C ASP A 132 -5.12 -22.60 5.08
N GLU A 133 -4.42 -23.37 4.24
CA GLU A 133 -3.78 -22.87 3.03
C GLU A 133 -4.79 -22.28 2.02
N ALA A 134 -6.01 -22.83 1.95
CA ALA A 134 -7.04 -22.33 1.05
C ALA A 134 -7.52 -20.92 1.45
N GLN A 135 -7.63 -20.66 2.75
CA GLN A 135 -7.93 -19.32 3.27
C GLN A 135 -6.79 -18.33 2.97
N VAL A 136 -5.53 -18.76 3.03
CA VAL A 136 -4.39 -17.90 2.63
C VAL A 136 -4.41 -17.61 1.12
N LYS A 137 -4.79 -18.58 0.27
CA LYS A 137 -5.02 -18.35 -1.18
C LYS A 137 -6.13 -17.33 -1.42
N GLN A 138 -7.23 -17.40 -0.66
CA GLN A 138 -8.31 -16.41 -0.74
C GLN A 138 -7.85 -15.02 -0.28
N MET A 139 -7.04 -14.95 0.78
CA MET A 139 -6.43 -13.71 1.24
C MET A 139 -5.54 -13.09 0.15
N LEU A 140 -4.68 -13.88 -0.51
CA LEU A 140 -3.84 -13.41 -1.63
C LEU A 140 -4.67 -12.73 -2.72
N LEU A 141 -5.70 -13.41 -3.22
CA LEU A 141 -6.59 -12.88 -4.26
C LEU A 141 -7.30 -11.60 -3.81
N PHE A 142 -7.76 -11.57 -2.55
CA PHE A 142 -8.39 -10.39 -1.99
C PHE A 142 -7.42 -9.21 -1.90
N VAL A 143 -6.20 -9.41 -1.36
CA VAL A 143 -5.24 -8.31 -1.18
C VAL A 143 -4.79 -7.76 -2.54
N GLN A 144 -4.55 -8.62 -3.53
CA GLN A 144 -4.26 -8.19 -4.91
C GLN A 144 -5.39 -7.32 -5.48
N LYS A 145 -6.64 -7.79 -5.37
CA LYS A 145 -7.80 -7.02 -5.83
C LYS A 145 -7.95 -5.71 -5.08
N PHE A 146 -7.77 -5.72 -3.76
CA PHE A 146 -7.88 -4.52 -2.93
C PHE A 146 -6.81 -3.49 -3.29
N CYS A 147 -5.58 -3.91 -3.56
CA CYS A 147 -4.53 -3.01 -4.06
C CYS A 147 -4.94 -2.37 -5.39
N ALA A 148 -5.38 -3.19 -6.36
CA ALA A 148 -5.79 -2.70 -7.67
C ALA A 148 -6.99 -1.74 -7.62
N ASP A 149 -7.95 -1.99 -6.73
CA ASP A 149 -9.17 -1.18 -6.62
C ASP A 149 -8.91 0.17 -5.91
N TYR A 150 -7.94 0.27 -4.98
CA TYR A 150 -7.81 1.42 -4.07
C TYR A 150 -6.44 2.16 -4.08
N LEU A 151 -5.42 1.68 -4.81
CA LEU A 151 -4.11 2.36 -4.94
C LEU A 151 -3.94 3.06 -6.30
N GLN A 152 -4.86 3.98 -6.63
CA GLN A 152 -4.78 4.81 -7.82
C GLN A 152 -4.08 6.15 -7.55
#